data_AF-A0A7Y0D8F0-F1
#
_entry.id   AF-A0A7Y0D8F0-F1
#
_cell.length_a   1.000
_cell.length_b   1.000
_cell.length_c   1.000
_cell.angle_alpha   90.00
_cell.angle_beta   90.00
_cell.angle_gamma   90.00
#
_symmetry.space_group_name_H-M   'P 1'
#
loop_
_entity.id
_entity.type
_entity.pdbx_description
1 polymer ?
#
loop_
_entity_poly.entity_id
_entity_poly.type
_entity_poly.pdbx_seq_one_letter_code
_entity_poly.pdbx_strand_id
1 'polypeptide(L)'
;MRGRTAARLVTVVATVTLLASCAAATSPTASPATIASAADCLAPQVIADLGLRADARELSATAHPAVPAPGSVPAGFEPVGVVECTTGERLTDAQGVWDAITVRHLEGDLKPLLAALAAPRQTSTGVQLCPATEATVSALWLVDALGRAVRPAPPVDACGAPTAGMRTAVAALAEIEVAYYRVHLAASRATVSPTAGATVEPTAAHAAEGTAG
;
A
#
# COMPACT_ATOMS: atom_id res chain seq x y z
N MET A 1 69.52 -57.67 -39.02
CA MET A 1 68.08 -57.61 -38.71
C MET A 1 67.82 -56.39 -37.85
N ARG A 2 66.95 -55.51 -38.34
CA ARG A 2 66.39 -54.29 -37.70
C ARG A 2 65.29 -54.75 -36.73
N GLY A 3 64.89 -54.06 -35.66
CA GLY A 3 65.18 -52.72 -35.17
C GLY A 3 64.65 -52.55 -33.75
N ARG A 4 65.14 -51.50 -33.07
CA ARG A 4 64.74 -51.08 -31.72
C ARG A 4 63.41 -50.32 -31.79
N THR A 5 62.42 -50.69 -30.99
CA THR A 5 61.21 -49.88 -30.78
C THR A 5 61.22 -49.26 -29.39
N ALA A 6 61.19 -47.93 -29.37
CA ALA A 6 61.22 -47.08 -28.21
C ALA A 6 59.83 -46.96 -27.57
N ALA A 7 59.81 -46.99 -26.23
CA ALA A 7 58.63 -46.71 -25.41
C ALA A 7 58.23 -45.23 -25.56
N ARG A 8 56.95 -44.99 -25.88
CA ARG A 8 56.34 -43.66 -25.77
C ARG A 8 55.52 -43.60 -24.48
N LEU A 9 56.02 -42.83 -23.51
CA LEU A 9 55.25 -42.32 -22.38
C LEU A 9 54.19 -41.35 -22.92
N VAL A 10 52.92 -41.64 -22.67
CA VAL A 10 51.80 -40.72 -22.91
C VAL A 10 51.42 -40.12 -21.56
N THR A 11 51.82 -38.86 -21.34
CA THR A 11 51.43 -38.06 -20.19
C THR A 11 50.01 -37.55 -20.41
N VAL A 12 49.02 -38.14 -19.74
CA VAL A 12 47.64 -37.64 -19.74
C VAL A 12 47.58 -36.44 -18.79
N VAL A 13 47.53 -35.24 -19.35
CA VAL A 13 47.26 -34.01 -18.60
C VAL A 13 45.78 -33.98 -18.26
N ALA A 14 45.45 -34.28 -17.01
CA ALA A 14 44.10 -34.13 -16.47
C ALA A 14 43.83 -32.65 -16.18
N THR A 15 43.21 -31.95 -17.14
CA THR A 15 42.68 -30.59 -16.95
C THR A 15 41.41 -30.66 -16.09
N VAL A 16 41.56 -30.38 -14.78
CA VAL A 16 40.44 -30.18 -13.86
C VAL A 16 39.84 -28.80 -14.12
N THR A 17 38.76 -28.74 -14.90
CA THR A 17 37.92 -27.55 -15.06
C THR A 17 37.05 -27.38 -13.81
N LEU A 18 37.50 -26.55 -12.87
CA LEU A 18 36.66 -26.01 -11.80
C LEU A 18 35.60 -25.07 -12.42
N LEU A 19 34.39 -25.59 -12.67
CA LEU A 19 33.23 -24.74 -12.94
C LEU A 19 32.89 -23.97 -11.65
N ALA A 20 33.29 -22.70 -11.61
CA ALA A 20 32.84 -21.75 -10.60
C ALA A 20 31.35 -21.48 -10.81
N SER A 21 30.50 -22.23 -10.10
CA SER A 21 29.06 -21.97 -10.02
C SER A 21 28.86 -20.70 -9.20
N CYS A 22 28.65 -19.58 -9.87
CA CYS A 22 28.21 -18.35 -9.22
C CYS A 22 26.75 -18.56 -8.79
N ALA A 23 26.54 -19.01 -7.55
CA ALA A 23 25.23 -19.02 -6.92
C ALA A 23 24.84 -17.56 -6.67
N ALA A 24 24.22 -16.91 -7.67
CA ALA A 24 23.50 -15.68 -7.43
C ALA A 24 22.42 -16.00 -6.40
N ALA A 25 22.58 -15.45 -5.19
CA ALA A 25 21.59 -15.56 -4.14
C ALA A 25 20.28 -14.96 -4.66
N THR A 26 19.42 -15.83 -5.18
CA THR A 26 18.12 -15.44 -5.71
C THR A 26 17.26 -15.20 -4.48
N SER A 27 17.02 -13.94 -4.15
CA SER A 27 16.10 -13.59 -3.07
C SER A 27 14.77 -14.32 -3.29
N PRO A 28 14.17 -14.91 -2.24
CA PRO A 28 12.91 -15.62 -2.40
C PRO A 28 11.85 -14.67 -2.97
N THR A 29 11.37 -15.00 -4.17
CA THR A 29 10.21 -14.33 -4.76
C THR A 29 9.00 -14.61 -3.87
N ALA A 30 8.17 -13.59 -3.64
CA ALA A 30 6.97 -13.75 -2.84
C ALA A 30 6.07 -14.86 -3.44
N SER A 31 5.42 -15.65 -2.58
CA SER A 31 4.40 -16.61 -3.02
C SER A 31 3.36 -15.91 -3.92
N PRO A 32 2.87 -16.54 -5.00
CA PRO A 32 1.85 -15.95 -5.85
C PRO A 32 0.61 -15.55 -5.04
N ALA A 33 0.07 -14.38 -5.36
CA ALA A 33 -1.18 -13.89 -4.77
C ALA A 33 -2.34 -14.79 -5.20
N THR A 34 -3.34 -14.91 -4.33
CA THR A 34 -4.60 -15.58 -4.70
C THR A 34 -5.48 -14.61 -5.50
N ILE A 35 -6.11 -15.12 -6.55
CA ILE A 35 -7.07 -14.36 -7.36
C ILE A 35 -8.40 -14.30 -6.60
N ALA A 36 -8.82 -13.10 -6.23
CA ALA A 36 -10.13 -12.80 -5.67
C ALA A 36 -11.16 -12.52 -6.79
N SER A 37 -12.44 -12.65 -6.47
CA SER A 37 -13.53 -12.37 -7.40
C SER A 37 -13.64 -10.89 -7.78
N ALA A 38 -13.19 -9.98 -6.90
CA ALA A 38 -13.19 -8.54 -7.12
C ALA A 38 -12.16 -7.86 -6.20
N ALA A 39 -11.81 -6.61 -6.52
CA ALA A 39 -11.08 -5.74 -5.60
C ALA A 39 -12.01 -5.23 -4.50
N ASP A 40 -11.57 -5.27 -3.25
CA ASP A 40 -12.35 -4.77 -2.11
C ASP A 40 -11.46 -3.96 -1.16
N CYS A 41 -11.59 -2.63 -1.24
CA CYS A 41 -10.85 -1.71 -0.36
C CYS A 41 -11.41 -1.63 1.06
N LEU A 42 -12.63 -2.13 1.28
CA LEU A 42 -13.31 -2.14 2.57
C LEU A 42 -13.20 -3.50 3.28
N ALA A 43 -12.48 -4.45 2.68
CA ALA A 43 -12.13 -5.71 3.31
C ALA A 43 -11.30 -5.46 4.59
N PRO A 44 -11.56 -6.19 5.69
CA PRO A 44 -10.90 -5.93 6.98
C PRO A 44 -9.37 -5.92 6.93
N GLN A 45 -8.78 -6.78 6.11
CA GLN A 45 -7.32 -6.87 5.93
C GLN A 45 -6.77 -5.63 5.24
N VAL A 46 -7.49 -5.06 4.27
CA VAL A 46 -7.06 -3.85 3.55
C VAL A 46 -7.14 -2.63 4.48
N ILE A 47 -8.23 -2.50 5.24
CA ILE A 47 -8.39 -1.43 6.23
C ILE A 47 -7.25 -1.48 7.26
N ALA A 48 -6.91 -2.68 7.75
CA ALA A 48 -5.81 -2.87 8.69
C ALA A 48 -4.44 -2.51 8.07
N ASP A 49 -4.19 -2.90 6.82
CA ASP A 49 -2.96 -2.56 6.10
C ASP A 49 -2.81 -1.04 5.88
N LEU A 50 -3.93 -0.30 5.77
CA LEU A 50 -3.95 1.16 5.71
C LEU A 50 -3.81 1.84 7.09
N GLY A 51 -3.69 1.06 8.17
CA GLY A 51 -3.56 1.56 9.53
C GLY A 51 -4.86 2.14 10.12
N LEU A 52 -6.00 1.86 9.48
CA LEU A 52 -7.31 2.34 9.89
C LEU A 52 -8.01 1.36 10.81
N ARG A 53 -8.96 1.86 11.60
CA ARG A 53 -9.91 1.04 12.34
C ARG A 53 -11.23 1.02 11.61
N ALA A 54 -11.87 -0.14 11.59
CA ALA A 54 -13.16 -0.36 10.96
C ALA A 54 -14.27 -0.28 12.02
N ASP A 55 -15.23 0.63 11.85
CA ASP A 55 -16.49 0.58 12.58
C ASP A 55 -17.43 -0.38 11.86
N ALA A 56 -17.70 -1.54 12.48
CA ALA A 56 -18.55 -2.57 11.90
C ALA A 56 -19.92 -2.02 11.47
N ARG A 57 -20.47 -1.03 12.20
CA ARG A 57 -21.78 -0.43 11.93
C ARG A 57 -21.85 0.35 10.62
N GLU A 58 -20.76 1.00 10.21
CA GLU A 58 -20.72 1.75 8.94
C GLU A 58 -20.43 0.82 7.75
N LEU A 59 -19.56 -0.17 7.95
CA LEU A 59 -19.29 -1.21 6.95
C LEU A 59 -20.49 -2.16 6.76
N SER A 60 -21.51 -2.11 7.62
CA SER A 60 -22.64 -3.05 7.61
C SER A 60 -23.60 -2.89 6.43
N ALA A 61 -23.50 -1.82 5.64
CA ALA A 61 -24.38 -1.63 4.49
C ALA A 61 -24.16 -2.69 3.39
N THR A 62 -22.95 -3.27 3.29
CA THR A 62 -22.60 -4.36 2.39
C THR A 62 -21.57 -5.27 3.07
N ALA A 63 -21.72 -6.59 2.98
CA ALA A 63 -20.74 -7.49 3.57
C ALA A 63 -19.41 -7.44 2.78
N HIS A 64 -18.32 -7.14 3.49
CA HIS A 64 -16.95 -7.13 2.96
C HIS A 64 -16.20 -8.39 3.40
N PRO A 65 -16.13 -9.44 2.56
CA PRO A 65 -15.50 -10.70 2.93
C PRO A 65 -14.00 -10.53 3.18
N ALA A 66 -13.43 -11.45 3.95
CA ALA A 66 -11.99 -11.50 4.12
C ALA A 66 -11.28 -11.71 2.78
N VAL A 67 -10.23 -10.93 2.52
CA VAL A 67 -9.44 -11.06 1.29
C VAL A 67 -8.10 -11.77 1.56
N PRO A 68 -7.56 -12.47 0.55
CA PRO A 68 -6.26 -13.13 0.68
C PRO A 68 -5.11 -12.16 0.99
N ALA A 69 -4.04 -12.70 1.57
CA ALA A 69 -2.80 -11.95 1.78
C ALA A 69 -2.16 -11.53 0.45
N PRO A 70 -1.44 -10.39 0.41
CA PRO A 70 -0.74 -9.96 -0.78
C PRO A 70 0.38 -10.92 -1.18
N GLY A 71 0.63 -11.06 -2.49
CA GLY A 71 1.65 -11.94 -3.05
C GLY A 71 2.28 -11.42 -4.34
N SER A 72 3.07 -12.25 -5.04
CA SER A 72 3.52 -11.91 -6.39
C SER A 72 2.36 -11.99 -7.39
N VAL A 73 2.46 -11.28 -8.51
CA VAL A 73 1.45 -11.37 -9.57
C VAL A 73 1.46 -12.78 -10.16
N PRO A 74 0.34 -13.52 -10.16
CA PRO A 74 0.30 -14.88 -10.69
C PRO A 74 0.67 -14.93 -12.17
N ALA A 75 1.37 -15.99 -12.59
CA ALA A 75 1.69 -16.19 -14.00
C ALA A 75 0.40 -16.29 -14.84
N GLY A 76 0.36 -15.56 -15.95
CA GLY A 76 -0.81 -15.51 -16.83
C GLY A 76 -1.97 -14.65 -16.32
N PHE A 77 -1.82 -13.95 -15.18
CA PHE A 77 -2.76 -12.89 -14.80
C PHE A 77 -2.47 -11.64 -15.63
N GLU A 78 -3.42 -11.22 -16.46
CA GLU A 78 -3.30 -10.08 -17.37
C GLU A 78 -4.19 -8.94 -16.88
N PRO A 79 -3.66 -7.99 -16.08
CA PRO A 79 -4.46 -6.88 -15.62
C PRO A 79 -4.69 -5.86 -16.73
N VAL A 80 -5.85 -5.22 -16.65
CA VAL A 80 -6.28 -4.12 -17.52
C VAL A 80 -6.48 -2.82 -16.74
N GLY A 81 -6.58 -2.89 -15.41
CA GLY A 81 -6.69 -1.73 -14.53
C GLY A 81 -6.10 -1.99 -13.15
N VAL A 82 -6.05 -0.93 -12.35
CA VAL A 82 -5.58 -0.93 -10.97
C VAL A 82 -6.63 -0.26 -10.10
N VAL A 83 -6.89 -0.84 -8.93
CA VAL A 83 -7.60 -0.16 -7.86
C VAL A 83 -6.61 0.19 -6.78
N GLU A 84 -6.42 1.48 -6.54
CA GLU A 84 -5.60 2.01 -5.46
C GLU A 84 -6.50 2.43 -4.30
N CYS A 85 -6.32 1.76 -3.15
CA CYS A 85 -6.95 2.14 -1.89
C CYS A 85 -5.92 2.94 -1.08
N THR A 86 -6.27 4.16 -0.67
CA THR A 86 -5.43 4.98 0.22
C THR A 86 -6.23 5.46 1.42
N THR A 87 -5.53 5.75 2.51
CA THR A 87 -6.12 6.57 3.58
C THR A 87 -6.41 7.95 2.99
N GLY A 88 -7.70 8.28 2.92
CA GLY A 88 -8.20 9.52 2.34
C GLY A 88 -8.19 10.68 3.30
N GLU A 89 -8.56 11.86 2.80
CA GLU A 89 -8.87 13.00 3.65
C GLU A 89 -10.07 12.70 4.55
N ARG A 90 -10.10 13.32 5.73
CA ARG A 90 -11.22 13.15 6.64
C ARG A 90 -12.48 13.76 6.05
N LEU A 91 -13.56 12.99 6.04
CA LEU A 91 -14.87 13.45 5.58
C LEU A 91 -15.62 14.08 6.75
N THR A 92 -16.36 15.16 6.50
CA THR A 92 -17.16 15.82 7.55
C THR A 92 -18.63 15.84 7.14
N ASP A 93 -19.50 15.42 8.04
CA ASP A 93 -20.95 15.48 7.87
C ASP A 93 -21.65 15.96 9.15
N ALA A 94 -22.98 15.80 9.22
CA ALA A 94 -23.76 16.19 10.39
C ALA A 94 -23.49 15.33 11.64
N GLN A 95 -22.88 14.15 11.50
CA GLN A 95 -22.56 13.23 12.59
C GLN A 95 -21.18 13.52 13.16
N GLY A 96 -20.26 14.03 12.33
CA GLY A 96 -18.92 14.37 12.79
C GLY A 96 -17.86 14.37 11.72
N VAL A 97 -16.63 14.09 12.16
CA VAL A 97 -15.45 13.91 11.32
C VAL A 97 -15.16 12.42 11.23
N TRP A 98 -14.96 11.94 10.02
CA TRP A 98 -14.78 10.54 9.68
C TRP A 98 -13.38 10.31 9.13
N ASP A 99 -12.75 9.21 9.54
CA ASP A 99 -11.68 8.62 8.76
C ASP A 99 -12.28 7.95 7.52
N ALA A 100 -11.60 8.07 6.39
CA ALA A 100 -12.10 7.61 5.11
C ALA A 100 -11.02 6.91 4.29
N ILE A 101 -11.48 6.05 3.38
CA ILE A 101 -10.67 5.45 2.33
C ILE A 101 -11.01 6.15 1.02
N THR A 102 -10.00 6.57 0.29
CA THR A 102 -10.11 6.98 -1.11
C THR A 102 -9.81 5.77 -1.97
N VAL A 103 -10.72 5.47 -2.90
CA VAL A 103 -10.59 4.38 -3.87
C VAL A 103 -10.47 4.99 -5.25
N ARG A 104 -9.35 4.74 -5.91
CA ARG A 104 -9.06 5.26 -7.26
C ARG A 104 -8.98 4.10 -8.23
N HIS A 105 -9.74 4.18 -9.31
CA HIS A 105 -9.60 3.27 -10.44
C HIS A 105 -8.67 3.92 -11.45
N LEU A 106 -7.59 3.21 -11.77
CA LEU A 106 -6.51 3.69 -12.60
C LEU A 106 -6.35 2.78 -13.82
N GLU A 107 -6.15 3.40 -14.99
CA GLU A 107 -5.93 2.71 -16.25
C GLU A 107 -4.74 3.32 -17.02
N GLY A 108 -4.28 2.63 -18.06
CA GLY A 108 -3.18 3.08 -18.92
C GLY A 108 -2.19 1.97 -19.22
N ASP A 109 -0.94 2.35 -19.52
CA ASP A 109 0.13 1.37 -19.71
C ASP A 109 0.58 0.79 -18.37
N LEU A 110 0.15 -0.45 -18.09
CA LEU A 110 0.49 -1.16 -16.84
C LEU A 110 1.88 -1.82 -16.89
N LYS A 111 2.56 -1.86 -18.04
CA LYS A 111 3.86 -2.54 -18.17
C LYS A 111 4.92 -2.01 -17.19
N PRO A 112 5.07 -0.68 -16.98
CA PRO A 112 6.02 -0.17 -16.00
C PRO A 112 5.69 -0.61 -14.57
N LEU A 113 4.40 -0.66 -14.22
CA LEU A 113 3.96 -1.10 -12.90
C LEU A 113 4.24 -2.59 -12.70
N LEU A 114 3.91 -3.43 -13.68
CA LEU A 114 4.17 -4.87 -13.61
C LEU A 114 5.67 -5.17 -13.52
N ALA A 115 6.50 -4.43 -14.26
CA ALA A 115 7.95 -4.54 -14.16
C ALA A 115 8.47 -4.13 -12.78
N ALA A 116 7.94 -3.05 -12.20
CA ALA A 116 8.29 -2.62 -10.85
C ALA A 116 7.88 -3.66 -9.79
N LEU A 117 6.68 -4.22 -9.89
CA LEU A 117 6.17 -5.25 -8.98
C LEU A 117 6.97 -6.56 -9.03
N ALA A 118 7.57 -6.87 -10.19
CA ALA A 118 8.45 -8.03 -10.35
C ALA A 118 9.88 -7.81 -9.82
N ALA A 119 10.22 -6.57 -9.43
CA ALA A 119 11.57 -6.27 -8.94
C ALA A 119 11.84 -7.00 -7.61
N PRO A 120 13.07 -7.51 -7.39
CA PRO A 120 13.44 -8.14 -6.13
C PRO A 120 13.24 -7.19 -4.94
N ARG A 121 12.73 -7.71 -3.83
CA ARG A 121 12.69 -6.97 -2.58
C ARG A 121 14.10 -6.75 -2.06
N GLN A 122 14.39 -5.52 -1.65
CA GLN A 122 15.66 -5.22 -1.01
C GLN A 122 15.56 -5.59 0.46
N THR A 123 16.49 -6.40 0.95
CA THR A 123 16.67 -6.66 2.38
C THR A 123 17.73 -5.71 2.90
N SER A 124 17.48 -5.05 4.04
CA SER A 124 18.54 -4.29 4.71
C SER A 124 19.68 -5.23 5.10
N THR A 125 20.91 -4.86 4.75
CA THR A 125 22.13 -5.63 5.08
C THR A 125 22.88 -5.08 6.28
N GLY A 126 22.27 -4.19 7.09
CA GLY A 126 22.91 -3.61 8.27
C GLY A 126 22.05 -2.61 9.04
N VAL A 127 22.71 -1.82 9.91
CA VAL A 127 22.09 -0.72 10.66
C VAL A 127 21.89 0.47 9.72
N GLN A 128 20.75 0.49 9.04
CA GLN A 128 20.33 1.58 8.15
C GLN A 128 19.46 2.58 8.92
N LEU A 129 19.79 3.88 8.84
CA LEU A 129 18.93 4.94 9.35
C LEU A 129 17.88 5.25 8.28
N CYS A 130 16.63 4.92 8.58
CA CYS A 130 15.51 5.18 7.69
C CYS A 130 14.86 6.53 8.03
N PRO A 131 14.65 7.41 7.04
CA PRO A 131 13.93 8.65 7.28
C PRO A 131 12.51 8.33 7.74
N ALA A 132 11.99 9.12 8.69
CA ALA A 132 10.56 9.16 8.94
C ALA A 132 9.90 9.65 7.65
N THR A 133 9.22 8.74 6.94
CA THR A 133 8.57 9.06 5.68
C THR A 133 7.09 9.27 5.94
N GLU A 134 6.59 10.45 5.54
CA GLU A 134 5.16 10.76 5.45
C GLU A 134 4.58 10.11 4.17
N ALA A 135 4.98 8.88 3.86
CA ALA A 135 4.50 8.21 2.67
C ALA A 135 3.05 7.76 2.93
N THR A 136 2.12 8.24 2.11
CA THR A 136 0.73 7.75 2.12
C THR A 136 0.76 6.24 1.93
N VAL A 137 0.23 5.52 2.92
CA VAL A 137 0.08 4.07 2.85
C VAL A 137 -1.02 3.77 1.83
N SER A 138 -0.69 2.93 0.85
CA SER A 138 -1.63 2.48 -0.18
C SER A 138 -1.64 0.96 -0.30
N ALA A 139 -2.84 0.42 -0.54
CA ALA A 139 -3.05 -0.96 -0.92
C ALA A 139 -3.47 -1.00 -2.38
N LEU A 140 -2.79 -1.84 -3.18
CA LEU A 140 -3.06 -1.97 -4.60
C LEU A 140 -3.80 -3.28 -4.90
N TRP A 141 -4.65 -3.22 -5.91
CA TRP A 141 -5.25 -4.35 -6.58
C TRP A 141 -4.98 -4.24 -8.07
N LEU A 142 -4.56 -5.33 -8.70
CA LEU A 142 -4.55 -5.44 -10.17
C LEU A 142 -5.82 -6.15 -10.60
N VAL A 143 -6.55 -5.59 -11.56
CA VAL A 143 -7.86 -6.07 -12.00
C VAL A 143 -7.79 -6.51 -13.45
N ASP A 144 -8.30 -7.69 -13.77
CA ASP A 144 -8.36 -8.21 -15.13
C ASP A 144 -9.67 -7.84 -15.86
N ALA A 145 -9.76 -8.18 -17.14
CA ALA A 145 -10.94 -7.88 -17.96
C ALA A 145 -12.23 -8.59 -17.51
N LEU A 146 -12.14 -9.57 -16.61
CA LEU A 146 -13.29 -10.27 -16.01
C LEU A 146 -13.68 -9.66 -14.65
N GLY A 147 -13.01 -8.59 -14.21
CA GLY A 147 -13.22 -7.96 -12.91
C GLY A 147 -12.58 -8.71 -11.74
N ARG A 148 -11.83 -9.79 -11.99
CA ARG A 148 -11.11 -10.52 -10.94
C ARG A 148 -9.90 -9.72 -10.54
N ALA A 149 -9.51 -9.83 -9.27
CA ALA A 149 -8.46 -9.00 -8.73
C ALA A 149 -7.40 -9.78 -7.96
N VAL A 150 -6.16 -9.30 -8.02
CA VAL A 150 -5.04 -9.81 -7.20
C VAL A 150 -4.45 -8.67 -6.38
N ARG A 151 -4.04 -8.97 -5.15
CA ARG A 151 -3.31 -8.04 -4.30
C ARG A 151 -1.81 -8.25 -4.47
N PRO A 152 -1.12 -7.46 -5.30
CA PRO A 152 0.33 -7.53 -5.36
C PRO A 152 0.91 -7.03 -4.04
N ALA A 153 1.85 -7.79 -3.50
CA ALA A 153 2.65 -7.32 -2.39
C ALA A 153 3.68 -6.31 -2.92
N PRO A 154 3.74 -5.08 -2.39
CA PRO A 154 4.59 -4.04 -2.96
C PRO A 154 6.07 -4.44 -2.85
N PRO A 155 6.89 -4.17 -3.88
CA PRO A 155 8.34 -4.15 -3.72
C PRO A 155 8.70 -3.05 -2.73
N VAL A 156 9.47 -3.39 -1.72
CA VAL A 156 9.94 -2.44 -0.70
C VAL A 156 11.44 -2.22 -0.81
N ASP A 157 11.88 -1.01 -0.46
CA ASP A 157 13.28 -0.67 -0.30
C ASP A 157 13.84 -1.21 1.03
N ALA A 158 15.12 -0.94 1.29
CA ALA A 158 15.79 -1.36 2.53
C ALA A 158 15.14 -0.81 3.81
N CYS A 159 14.30 0.21 3.71
CA CYS A 159 13.55 0.81 4.81
C CYS A 159 12.12 0.28 4.95
N GLY A 160 11.72 -0.68 4.11
CA GLY A 160 10.37 -1.23 4.11
C GLY A 160 9.33 -0.32 3.44
N ALA A 161 9.74 0.81 2.88
CA ALA A 161 8.84 1.68 2.13
C ALA A 161 8.68 1.14 0.70
N PRO A 162 7.51 1.32 0.05
CA PRO A 162 7.37 0.97 -1.35
C PRO A 162 8.47 1.59 -2.21
N THR A 163 8.96 0.88 -3.21
CA THR A 163 10.03 1.43 -4.06
C THR A 163 9.54 2.67 -4.83
N ALA A 164 10.45 3.61 -5.11
CA ALA A 164 10.12 4.77 -5.93
C ALA A 164 9.63 4.38 -7.33
N GLY A 165 10.19 3.32 -7.93
CA GLY A 165 9.75 2.81 -9.23
C GLY A 165 8.28 2.39 -9.23
N MET A 166 7.83 1.69 -8.20
CA MET A 166 6.41 1.33 -8.05
C MET A 166 5.53 2.57 -7.91
N ARG A 167 5.89 3.51 -7.02
CA ARG A 167 5.11 4.73 -6.80
C ARG A 167 4.99 5.58 -8.08
N THR A 168 6.09 5.77 -8.78
CA THR A 168 6.10 6.52 -10.06
C THR A 168 5.25 5.82 -11.11
N ALA A 169 5.29 4.48 -11.19
CA ALA A 169 4.48 3.74 -12.13
C ALA A 169 2.97 3.87 -11.85
N VAL A 170 2.56 3.83 -10.58
CA VAL A 170 1.14 4.06 -10.20
C VAL A 170 0.74 5.51 -10.50
N ALA A 171 1.57 6.49 -10.15
CA ALA A 171 1.29 7.90 -10.37
C ALA A 171 1.21 8.29 -11.86
N ALA A 172 1.77 7.49 -12.76
CA ALA A 172 1.69 7.69 -14.21
C ALA A 172 0.39 7.16 -14.84
N LEU A 173 -0.41 6.38 -14.10
CA LEU A 173 -1.69 5.87 -14.58
C LEU A 173 -2.75 6.97 -14.56
N ALA A 174 -3.69 6.90 -15.50
CA ALA A 174 -4.81 7.81 -15.58
C ALA A 174 -5.88 7.38 -14.57
N GLU A 175 -6.29 8.31 -13.71
CA GLU A 175 -7.47 8.13 -12.88
C GLU A 175 -8.72 8.26 -13.74
N ILE A 176 -9.52 7.19 -13.75
CA ILE A 176 -10.79 7.16 -14.48
C ILE A 176 -12.00 7.30 -13.55
N GLU A 177 -11.85 6.93 -12.29
CA GLU A 177 -12.88 7.04 -11.26
C GLU A 177 -12.24 7.20 -9.88
N VAL A 178 -12.91 7.98 -9.03
CA VAL A 178 -12.58 8.15 -7.63
C VAL A 178 -13.83 8.06 -6.77
N ALA A 179 -13.74 7.30 -5.69
CA ALA A 179 -14.80 7.15 -4.69
C ALA A 179 -14.24 7.30 -3.28
N TYR A 180 -15.10 7.73 -2.35
CA TYR A 180 -14.73 7.95 -0.95
C TYR A 180 -15.67 7.19 -0.03
N TYR A 181 -15.10 6.46 0.92
CA TYR A 181 -15.85 5.63 1.85
C TYR A 181 -15.49 5.95 3.29
N ARG A 182 -16.48 6.24 4.12
CA ARG A 182 -16.30 6.41 5.57
C ARG A 182 -16.05 5.05 6.20
N VAL A 183 -15.06 4.96 7.10
CA VAL A 183 -14.72 3.70 7.79
C VAL A 183 -14.79 3.79 9.30
N HIS A 184 -14.56 4.97 9.89
CA HIS A 184 -14.61 5.17 11.33
C HIS A 184 -15.00 6.60 11.70
N LEU A 185 -15.86 6.77 12.71
CA LEU A 185 -16.21 8.09 13.24
C LEU A 185 -15.11 8.57 14.20
N ALA A 186 -14.15 9.32 13.66
CA ALA A 186 -13.01 9.83 14.43
C ALA A 186 -13.42 10.84 15.51
N ALA A 187 -14.41 11.70 15.23
CA ALA A 187 -14.92 12.66 16.20
C ALA A 187 -16.42 12.94 15.98
N SER A 188 -17.23 12.76 17.02
CA SER A 188 -18.68 13.02 16.93
C SER A 188 -19.01 14.50 17.16
N ARG A 189 -19.96 15.05 16.40
CA ARG A 189 -20.50 16.39 16.64
C ARG A 189 -21.34 16.48 17.92
N ALA A 190 -21.91 15.36 18.37
CA ALA A 190 -22.69 15.30 19.61
C ALA A 190 -21.85 15.58 20.87
N THR A 191 -20.51 15.45 20.78
CA THR A 191 -19.59 15.77 21.88
C THR A 191 -19.18 17.25 21.90
N VAL A 192 -19.50 18.02 20.86
CA VAL A 192 -19.29 19.47 20.84
C VAL A 192 -20.54 20.14 21.39
N SER A 193 -20.69 20.15 22.72
CA SER A 193 -21.60 21.10 23.34
C SER A 193 -21.14 22.50 22.94
N PRO A 194 -22.00 23.36 22.35
CA PRO A 194 -21.70 24.77 22.35
C PRO A 194 -21.62 25.16 23.82
N THR A 195 -20.45 25.59 24.28
CA THR A 195 -20.38 26.39 25.50
C THR A 195 -21.31 27.56 25.25
N ALA A 196 -22.51 27.46 25.81
CA ALA A 196 -23.51 28.51 25.77
C ALA A 196 -22.80 29.79 26.19
N GLY A 197 -22.97 30.83 25.36
CA GLY A 197 -22.39 32.12 25.61
C GLY A 197 -22.59 32.50 27.08
N ALA A 198 -21.49 32.79 27.76
CA ALA A 198 -21.56 33.68 28.90
C ALA A 198 -22.11 35.00 28.33
N THR A 199 -23.41 35.18 28.46
CA THR A 199 -24.05 36.49 28.41
C THR A 199 -23.31 37.32 29.46
N VAL A 200 -22.36 38.14 29.02
CA VAL A 200 -21.87 39.26 29.83
C VAL A 200 -23.03 40.23 29.86
N GLU A 201 -23.82 40.15 30.93
CA GLU A 201 -24.82 41.15 31.28
C GLU A 201 -24.07 42.48 31.48
N PRO A 202 -24.38 43.54 30.71
CA PRO A 202 -23.81 44.85 30.98
C PRO A 202 -24.53 45.41 32.22
N THR A 203 -23.82 45.47 33.35
CA THR A 203 -24.25 46.25 34.51
C THR A 203 -24.38 47.72 34.11
N ALA A 204 -25.59 48.12 33.76
CA ALA A 204 -25.99 49.51 33.68
C ALA A 204 -26.27 50.00 35.11
N ALA A 205 -25.28 50.66 35.74
CA ALA A 205 -25.54 51.52 36.88
C ALA A 205 -25.72 52.95 36.35
N HIS A 206 -26.99 53.31 36.14
CA HIS A 206 -27.44 54.66 35.85
C HIS A 206 -27.32 55.54 37.10
N ALA A 207 -27.07 56.83 36.86
CA ALA A 207 -26.90 57.88 37.84
C ALA A 207 -28.08 58.05 38.80
N ALA A 208 -27.78 58.51 40.01
CA ALA A 208 -28.72 59.22 40.88
C ALA A 208 -28.19 60.65 41.08
N GLU A 209 -28.89 61.62 40.49
CA GLU A 209 -28.76 63.06 40.74
C GLU A 209 -29.57 63.48 41.99
N GLY A 210 -29.05 64.47 42.72
CA GLY A 210 -29.79 65.34 43.66
C GLY A 210 -30.02 64.76 45.07
N THR A 211 -29.96 65.49 46.19
CA THR A 211 -30.19 66.92 46.43
C THR A 211 -29.78 67.27 47.89
N ALA A 212 -29.49 68.56 48.12
CA ALA A 212 -29.75 69.35 49.35
C ALA A 212 -28.56 69.74 50.24
N GLY A 213 -28.47 71.05 50.52
CA GLY A 213 -27.80 71.62 51.70
C GLY A 213 -26.98 72.87 51.44
#